data_AF-E6UJ50-F1
#
_entry.id   AF-E6UJ50-F1
#
_cell.length_a   1.000
_cell.length_b   1.000
_cell.length_c   1.000
_cell.angle_alpha   90.00
_cell.angle_beta   90.00
_cell.angle_gamma   90.00
#
_symmetry.space_group_name_H-M   'P 1'
#
loop_
_entity.id
_entity.type
_entity.pdbx_description
1 polymer ?
#
loop_
_entity_poly.entity_id
_entity_poly.type
_entity_poly.pdbx_seq_one_letter_code
_entity_poly.pdbx_strand_id
1 'polypeptide(L)'
;MSKKAKSEVADNSADTVMDGVLSENQAKLNKLNSSIQAAYERRRKIITDSKLYTYDKLSQLYGGAEGQALLDAVTAEHMLIGKLTDSGMSYADIEGLVDSSDGADNKSGNVSNNGSADDEFVGQTSFFGDNSYKD
;
A
#
# COMPACT_ATOMS: atom_id res chain seq x y z
N MET A 1 -4.37 29.00 84.51
CA MET A 1 -5.09 29.06 83.21
C MET A 1 -4.03 29.19 82.10
N SER A 2 -3.63 28.10 81.46
CA SER A 2 -2.77 28.19 80.26
C SER A 2 -3.41 27.35 79.15
N LYS A 3 -3.78 28.03 78.05
CA LYS A 3 -4.55 27.46 76.95
C LYS A 3 -3.65 26.54 76.11
N LYS A 4 -4.13 25.33 75.88
CA LYS A 4 -3.53 24.28 75.06
C LYS A 4 -3.37 24.77 73.62
N ALA A 5 -2.18 24.61 73.04
CA ALA A 5 -1.91 24.88 71.63
C ALA A 5 -2.80 23.97 70.75
N LYS A 6 -3.46 24.57 69.77
CA LYS A 6 -4.30 23.89 68.79
C LYS A 6 -3.34 23.28 67.76
N SER A 7 -3.23 21.95 67.76
CA SER A 7 -2.48 21.20 66.76
C SER A 7 -3.09 21.48 65.39
N GLU A 8 -2.32 22.12 64.53
CA GLU A 8 -2.61 22.32 63.12
C GLU A 8 -2.46 20.95 62.44
N VAL A 9 -3.58 20.30 62.15
CA VAL A 9 -3.61 19.09 61.33
C VAL A 9 -3.38 19.56 59.91
N ALA A 10 -2.12 19.50 59.46
CA ALA A 10 -1.79 19.71 58.06
C ALA A 10 -2.59 18.71 57.21
N ASP A 11 -3.31 19.24 56.24
CA ASP A 11 -4.18 18.49 55.33
C ASP A 11 -3.32 17.67 54.35
N ASN A 12 -2.79 16.55 54.85
CA ASN A 12 -1.96 15.61 54.08
C ASN A 12 -2.74 14.91 52.94
N SER A 13 -4.04 15.24 52.77
CA SER A 13 -4.90 14.68 51.73
C SER A 13 -4.62 15.29 50.35
N ALA A 14 -4.16 16.54 50.27
CA ALA A 14 -3.92 17.21 49.00
C ALA A 14 -2.68 16.65 48.29
N ASP A 15 -1.61 16.37 49.05
CA ASP A 15 -0.34 15.85 48.56
C ASP A 15 -0.49 14.41 48.02
N THR A 16 -1.24 13.58 48.74
CA THR A 16 -1.57 12.20 48.34
C THR A 16 -2.47 12.12 47.10
N VAL A 17 -3.39 13.08 46.93
CA VAL A 17 -4.21 13.19 45.70
C VAL A 17 -3.36 13.63 44.51
N MET A 18 -2.43 14.58 44.71
CA MET A 18 -1.51 15.05 43.67
C MET A 18 -0.62 13.91 43.14
N ASP A 19 -0.05 13.10 44.05
CA ASP A 19 0.79 11.95 43.69
C ASP A 19 0.02 10.87 42.92
N GLY A 20 -1.24 10.63 43.30
CA GLY A 20 -2.12 9.71 42.58
C GLY A 20 -2.37 10.15 41.14
N VAL A 21 -2.67 11.44 40.93
CA VAL A 21 -2.92 12.02 39.60
C VAL A 21 -1.67 11.97 38.71
N LEU A 22 -0.49 12.28 39.27
CA LEU A 22 0.78 12.21 38.53
C LEU A 22 1.10 10.78 38.11
N SER A 23 0.92 9.80 39.01
CA SER A 23 1.14 8.38 38.71
C SER A 23 0.19 7.87 37.62
N GLU A 24 -1.09 8.23 37.68
CA GLU A 24 -2.07 7.86 36.65
C GLU A 24 -1.72 8.46 35.29
N ASN A 25 -1.31 9.73 35.26
CA ASN A 25 -0.88 10.39 34.03
C ASN A 25 0.37 9.73 33.44
N GLN A 26 1.34 9.34 34.27
CA GLN A 26 2.52 8.61 33.82
C GLN A 26 2.14 7.25 33.20
N ALA A 27 1.20 6.53 33.80
CA ALA A 27 0.70 5.27 33.24
C ALA A 27 0.00 5.47 31.87
N LYS A 28 -0.81 6.53 31.74
CA LYS A 28 -1.44 6.91 30.46
C LYS A 28 -0.41 7.26 29.39
N LEU A 29 0.61 8.05 29.73
CA LEU A 29 1.70 8.42 28.82
C LEU A 29 2.48 7.19 28.36
N ASN A 30 2.79 6.27 29.27
CA ASN A 30 3.47 5.01 28.93
C ASN A 30 2.62 4.17 27.97
N LYS A 31 1.31 4.04 28.24
CA LYS A 31 0.38 3.30 27.38
C LYS A 31 0.25 3.93 25.99
N LEU A 32 0.16 5.25 25.92
CA LEU A 32 0.14 5.99 24.65
C LEU A 32 1.43 5.76 23.87
N ASN A 33 2.59 5.87 24.51
CA ASN A 33 3.88 5.64 23.86
C ASN A 33 3.99 4.21 23.30
N SER A 34 3.59 3.19 24.08
CA SER A 34 3.56 1.81 23.60
C SER A 34 2.61 1.62 22.41
N SER A 35 1.43 2.25 22.43
CA SER A 35 0.47 2.19 21.31
C SER A 35 1.04 2.83 20.04
N ILE A 36 1.68 3.99 20.17
CA ILE A 36 2.34 4.70 19.07
C ILE A 36 3.44 3.84 18.45
N GLN A 37 4.31 3.23 19.26
CA GLN A 37 5.37 2.35 18.76
C GLN A 37 4.79 1.13 18.03
N ALA A 38 3.76 0.49 18.58
CA ALA A 38 3.10 -0.64 17.92
C ALA A 38 2.44 -0.24 16.59
N ALA A 39 1.89 0.98 16.49
CA ALA A 39 1.35 1.49 15.24
C ALA A 39 2.45 1.73 14.19
N TYR A 40 3.60 2.28 14.59
CA TYR A 40 4.74 2.45 13.69
C TYR A 40 5.26 1.13 13.14
N GLU A 41 5.38 0.09 13.97
CA GLU A 41 5.83 -1.22 13.52
C GLU A 41 4.82 -1.89 12.58
N ARG A 42 3.51 -1.79 12.87
CA ARG A 42 2.48 -2.27 11.94
C ARG A 42 2.57 -1.57 10.59
N ARG A 43 2.70 -0.23 10.58
CA ARG A 43 2.85 0.55 9.35
C ARG A 43 4.10 0.14 8.57
N ARG A 44 5.23 -0.04 9.26
CA ARG A 44 6.48 -0.50 8.64
C ARG A 44 6.31 -1.86 7.96
N LYS A 45 5.69 -2.82 8.65
CA LYS A 45 5.41 -4.16 8.10
C LYS A 45 4.53 -4.08 6.86
N ILE A 46 3.42 -3.33 6.91
CA ILE A 46 2.51 -3.16 5.77
C ILE A 46 3.25 -2.59 4.56
N ILE A 47 4.09 -1.58 4.75
CA ILE A 47 4.88 -0.97 3.66
C ILE A 47 5.85 -1.99 3.06
N THR A 48 6.57 -2.74 3.88
CA THR A 48 7.53 -3.74 3.39
C THR A 48 6.83 -4.87 2.65
N ASP A 49 5.75 -5.42 3.21
CA ASP A 49 4.97 -6.50 2.60
C ASP A 49 4.37 -6.03 1.25
N SER A 50 3.85 -4.80 1.20
CA SER A 50 3.28 -4.24 -0.03
C SER A 50 4.35 -4.02 -1.11
N LYS A 51 5.53 -3.52 -0.73
CA LYS A 51 6.66 -3.36 -1.67
C LYS A 51 7.09 -4.70 -2.25
N LEU A 52 7.20 -5.73 -1.41
CA LEU A 52 7.57 -7.07 -1.85
C LEU A 52 6.51 -7.65 -2.79
N TYR A 53 5.22 -7.48 -2.47
CA TYR A 53 4.12 -7.93 -3.31
C TYR A 53 4.15 -7.27 -4.70
N THR A 54 4.29 -5.94 -4.78
CA THR A 54 4.38 -5.24 -6.06
C THR A 54 5.60 -5.67 -6.86
N TYR A 55 6.74 -5.85 -6.19
CA TYR A 55 7.97 -6.30 -6.84
C TYR A 55 7.84 -7.72 -7.40
N ASP A 56 7.26 -8.65 -6.64
CA ASP A 56 6.99 -10.03 -7.07
C ASP A 56 6.05 -10.05 -8.29
N LYS A 57 5.02 -9.19 -8.30
CA LYS A 57 4.13 -9.04 -9.46
C LYS A 57 4.84 -8.50 -10.69
N LEU A 58 5.73 -7.52 -10.54
CA LEU A 58 6.56 -7.05 -11.65
C LEU A 58 7.49 -8.16 -12.14
N SER A 59 8.21 -8.84 -11.25
CA SER A 59 9.07 -9.97 -11.61
C SER A 59 8.33 -11.02 -12.44
N GLN A 60 7.12 -11.41 -12.02
CA GLN A 60 6.28 -12.37 -12.76
C GLN A 60 5.90 -11.88 -14.17
N LEU A 61 5.56 -10.60 -14.35
CA LEU A 61 5.26 -10.03 -15.68
C LEU A 61 6.47 -10.07 -16.61
N TYR A 62 7.67 -9.93 -16.07
CA TYR A 62 8.93 -9.99 -16.82
C TYR A 62 9.60 -11.37 -16.75
N GLY A 63 8.81 -12.44 -16.66
CA GLY A 63 9.32 -13.82 -16.78
C GLY A 63 10.17 -14.30 -15.60
N GLY A 64 9.97 -13.73 -14.42
CA GLY A 64 10.75 -14.04 -13.21
C GLY A 64 12.06 -13.27 -13.08
N ALA A 65 12.24 -12.19 -13.86
CA ALA A 65 13.43 -11.35 -13.77
C ALA A 65 13.47 -10.59 -12.42
N GLU A 66 14.66 -10.51 -11.83
CA GLU A 66 14.87 -9.84 -10.55
C GLU A 66 16.06 -8.87 -10.58
N GLY A 67 16.07 -7.94 -9.63
CA GLY A 67 17.14 -7.00 -9.37
C GLY A 67 17.38 -6.07 -10.55
N GLN A 68 18.63 -5.99 -10.98
CA GLN A 68 19.01 -5.14 -12.11
C GLN A 68 18.37 -5.62 -13.42
N ALA A 69 18.19 -6.93 -13.61
CA ALA A 69 17.59 -7.45 -14.85
C ALA A 69 16.13 -6.99 -15.01
N LEU A 70 15.36 -6.99 -13.91
CA LEU A 70 14.00 -6.43 -13.92
C LEU A 70 13.99 -4.93 -14.23
N LEU A 71 14.91 -4.19 -13.62
CA LEU A 71 15.04 -2.75 -13.86
C LEU A 71 15.41 -2.45 -15.32
N ASP A 72 16.33 -3.22 -15.89
CA ASP A 72 16.75 -3.08 -17.29
C ASP A 72 15.59 -3.39 -18.24
N ALA A 73 14.82 -4.45 -17.97
CA ALA A 73 13.65 -4.82 -18.76
C ALA A 73 12.57 -3.73 -18.75
N VAL A 74 12.18 -3.26 -17.56
CA VAL A 74 11.20 -2.16 -17.40
C VAL A 74 11.70 -0.88 -18.09
N THR A 75 12.99 -0.57 -17.96
CA THR A 75 13.60 0.61 -18.61
C THR A 75 13.55 0.49 -20.13
N ALA A 76 13.86 -0.69 -20.67
CA ALA A 76 13.81 -0.93 -22.11
C ALA A 76 12.40 -0.75 -22.67
N GLU A 77 11.38 -1.29 -22.00
CA GLU A 77 9.97 -1.09 -22.40
C GLU A 77 9.54 0.37 -22.29
N HIS A 78 9.93 1.07 -21.21
CA HIS A 78 9.60 2.48 -21.05
C HIS A 78 10.20 3.34 -22.18
N MET A 79 11.45 3.06 -22.59
CA MET A 79 12.06 3.72 -23.74
C MET A 79 11.35 3.38 -25.06
N LEU A 80 10.93 2.13 -25.25
CA LEU A 80 10.22 1.71 -26.46
C LEU A 80 8.87 2.43 -26.57
N ILE A 81 8.09 2.46 -25.49
CA ILE A 81 6.84 3.22 -25.41
C ILE A 81 7.08 4.68 -25.76
N GLY A 82 8.13 5.31 -25.19
CA GLY A 82 8.50 6.69 -25.52
C GLY A 82 8.72 6.92 -27.02
N LYS A 83 9.46 6.01 -27.69
CA LYS A 83 9.69 6.09 -29.13
C LYS A 83 8.40 5.94 -29.95
N LEU A 84 7.47 5.07 -29.51
CA LEU A 84 6.18 4.87 -30.17
C LEU A 84 5.27 6.08 -29.97
N THR A 85 5.27 6.69 -28.79
CA THR A 85 4.52 7.93 -28.55
C THR A 85 5.09 9.10 -29.35
N ASP A 86 6.42 9.18 -29.49
CA ASP A 86 7.09 10.21 -30.30
C ASP A 86 6.80 10.07 -31.81
N SER A 87 6.47 8.85 -32.29
CA SER A 87 6.02 8.63 -33.66
C SER A 87 4.55 9.00 -33.90
N GLY A 88 3.84 9.43 -32.85
CA GLY A 88 2.45 9.86 -32.89
C GLY A 88 1.43 8.77 -32.54
N MET A 89 1.87 7.60 -32.05
CA MET A 89 0.95 6.56 -31.58
C MET A 89 0.35 6.92 -30.22
N SER A 90 -0.94 6.63 -30.03
CA SER A 90 -1.56 6.73 -28.71
C SER A 90 -1.25 5.50 -27.85
N TYR A 91 -1.41 5.61 -26.53
CA TYR A 91 -1.27 4.46 -25.64
C TYR A 91 -2.24 3.32 -26.00
N ALA A 92 -3.44 3.63 -26.49
CA ALA A 92 -4.41 2.63 -26.92
C ALA A 92 -3.96 1.88 -28.18
N ASP A 93 -3.35 2.60 -29.14
CA ASP A 93 -2.78 1.97 -30.34
C ASP A 93 -1.60 1.05 -29.98
N ILE A 94 -0.79 1.45 -29.01
CA ILE A 94 0.36 0.66 -28.51
C ILE A 94 -0.13 -0.60 -27.79
N GLU A 95 -1.14 -0.49 -26.93
CA GLU A 95 -1.76 -1.64 -26.24
C GLU A 95 -2.30 -2.67 -27.24
N GLY A 96 -2.96 -2.21 -28.31
CA GLY A 96 -3.47 -3.07 -29.39
C GLY A 96 -2.40 -3.80 -30.20
N LEU A 97 -1.11 -3.45 -30.09
CA LEU A 97 -0.02 -4.19 -30.72
C LEU A 97 0.32 -5.50 -29.99
N VAL A 98 0.00 -5.59 -28.69
CA VAL A 98 0.35 -6.74 -27.83
C VAL A 98 -0.39 -8.01 -28.25
N ASP A 99 -1.62 -7.89 -28.77
CA ASP A 99 -2.44 -9.02 -29.22
C ASP A 99 -1.99 -9.65 -30.56
N SER A 100 -1.00 -9.07 -31.24
CA SER A 100 -0.55 -9.57 -32.55
C SER A 100 0.48 -10.71 -32.47
N SER A 101 0.84 -11.18 -31.26
CA SER A 101 1.85 -12.24 -31.07
C SER A 101 1.30 -13.65 -30.87
N ASP A 102 0.02 -13.90 -31.18
CA ASP A 102 -0.49 -15.26 -31.35
C ASP A 102 0.19 -15.91 -32.57
N GLY A 103 1.34 -16.53 -32.32
CA GLY A 103 2.01 -17.46 -33.22
C GLY A 103 2.30 -16.90 -34.60
N ALA A 104 3.45 -16.21 -34.74
CA ALA A 104 4.15 -16.18 -36.03
C ALA A 104 4.73 -17.58 -36.35
N ASP A 105 3.83 -18.57 -36.46
CA ASP A 105 4.13 -19.82 -37.14
C ASP A 105 4.27 -19.49 -38.61
N ASN A 106 5.50 -19.63 -39.11
CA ASN A 106 5.75 -19.81 -40.54
C ASN A 106 5.03 -21.09 -41.02
N LYS A 107 3.72 -21.04 -41.26
CA LYS A 107 3.01 -22.04 -42.04
C LYS A 107 2.01 -21.39 -42.97
N SER A 108 2.48 -21.23 -44.21
CA SER A 108 1.67 -21.36 -45.42
C SER A 108 0.67 -22.51 -45.26
N GLY A 109 -0.64 -22.23 -45.27
CA GLY A 109 -1.66 -23.28 -45.39
C GLY A 109 -3.05 -22.90 -44.89
N ASN A 110 -3.78 -22.15 -45.71
CA ASN A 110 -5.24 -22.15 -45.91
C ASN A 110 -6.06 -23.20 -45.10
N VAL A 111 -7.10 -22.77 -44.35
CA VAL A 111 -8.55 -23.08 -44.54
C VAL A 111 -9.38 -22.82 -43.25
N SER A 112 -10.41 -21.98 -43.43
CA SER A 112 -11.76 -21.89 -42.82
C SER A 112 -12.06 -22.11 -41.33
N ASN A 113 -12.53 -21.01 -40.73
CA ASN A 113 -13.86 -20.76 -40.11
C ASN A 113 -14.49 -21.83 -39.20
N ASN A 114 -14.72 -21.47 -37.92
CA ASN A 114 -16.04 -21.27 -37.30
C ASN A 114 -15.97 -21.48 -35.77
N GLY A 115 -16.61 -20.61 -34.98
CA GLY A 115 -17.01 -20.94 -33.60
C GLY A 115 -16.74 -19.87 -32.54
N SER A 116 -17.68 -18.94 -32.42
CA SER A 116 -17.93 -18.06 -31.27
C SER A 116 -17.82 -18.75 -29.90
N ALA A 117 -17.15 -18.10 -28.95
CA ALA A 117 -17.55 -18.08 -27.54
C ALA A 117 -16.93 -16.84 -26.85
N ASP A 118 -17.80 -15.89 -26.62
CA ASP A 118 -17.84 -14.92 -25.51
C ASP A 118 -17.01 -15.29 -24.27
N ASP A 119 -16.11 -14.38 -23.88
CA ASP A 119 -15.92 -14.10 -22.45
C ASP A 119 -15.72 -12.59 -22.26
N GLU A 120 -16.77 -11.97 -21.75
CA GLU A 120 -16.88 -10.56 -21.43
C GLU A 120 -15.97 -10.29 -20.22
N PHE A 121 -14.83 -9.64 -20.43
CA PHE A 121 -13.96 -9.21 -19.34
C PHE A 121 -14.65 -8.10 -18.54
N VAL A 122 -15.48 -8.51 -17.60
CA VAL A 122 -16.20 -7.60 -16.70
C VAL A 122 -15.28 -7.18 -15.56
N GLY A 123 -14.97 -5.89 -15.54
CA GLY A 123 -14.94 -5.15 -14.29
C GLY A 123 -13.57 -4.91 -13.66
N GLN A 124 -13.00 -3.76 -14.03
CA GLN A 124 -12.00 -3.02 -13.27
C GLN A 124 -12.32 -3.01 -11.77
N THR A 125 -11.47 -3.59 -10.93
CA THR A 125 -11.50 -3.32 -9.48
C THR A 125 -10.72 -2.03 -9.23
N SER A 126 -11.41 -0.90 -9.36
CA SER A 126 -10.87 0.40 -8.96
C SER A 126 -10.54 0.38 -7.47
N PHE A 127 -9.26 0.57 -7.13
CA PHE A 127 -8.77 0.78 -5.75
C PHE A 127 -9.26 2.11 -5.14
N PHE A 128 -10.00 2.92 -5.91
CA PHE A 128 -10.60 4.19 -5.49
C PHE A 128 -12.12 4.21 -5.71
N GLY A 129 -12.80 3.09 -5.46
CA GLY A 129 -14.26 3.01 -5.53
C GLY A 129 -14.95 3.88 -4.45
N ASP A 130 -15.48 5.02 -4.90
CA ASP A 130 -16.56 5.83 -4.34
C ASP A 130 -16.58 6.06 -2.81
N ASN A 131 -15.92 7.14 -2.37
CA ASN A 131 -16.17 7.74 -1.06
C ASN A 131 -17.46 8.58 -1.08
N SER A 132 -18.62 7.96 -1.33
CA SER A 132 -19.90 8.61 -1.03
C SER A 132 -20.20 8.45 0.47
N TYR A 133 -19.59 9.29 1.30
CA TYR A 133 -20.11 9.55 2.63
C TYR A 133 -21.49 10.19 2.46
N LYS A 134 -22.54 9.46 2.85
CA LYS A 134 -23.88 10.03 2.98
C LYS A 134 -23.99 10.67 4.36
N ASP A 135 -24.27 11.97 4.36
CA ASP A 135 -24.72 12.74 5.53
C ASP A 135 -26.02 12.17 6.14
#